data_AF-A0A533XJJ5-F1
#
_entry.id   AF-A0A533XJJ5-F1
#
_cell.length_a   1.000
_cell.length_b   1.000
_cell.length_c   1.000
_cell.angle_alpha   90.00
_cell.angle_beta   90.00
_cell.angle_gamma   90.00
#
_symmetry.space_group_name_H-M   'P 1'
#
loop_
_entity.id
_entity.type
_entity.pdbx_description
1 polymer ?
#
loop_
_entity_poly.entity_id
_entity_poly.type
_entity_poly.pdbx_seq_one_letter_code
_entity_poly.pdbx_strand_id
1 'polypeptide(L)'
;SINHTLLTVECLRRRDIPIVGVLFNSPTAPADNADRHDTIRTILRWTGLRLIGELPYGHGLPQTWDRERSRLMAHIDIQALLESVGFRTMA
;
A
#
# COMPACT_ATOMS: atom_id res chain seq x y z
N SER A 1 -5.68 -2.26 9.55
CA SER A 1 -6.93 -2.04 10.31
C SER A 1 -7.86 -1.17 9.49
N ILE A 2 -9.16 -1.48 9.42
CA ILE A 2 -10.14 -0.71 8.64
C ILE A 2 -10.32 0.71 9.23
N ASN A 3 -10.69 0.80 10.50
CA ASN A 3 -11.08 2.08 11.11
C ASN A 3 -9.95 3.11 11.13
N HIS A 4 -8.73 2.70 11.49
CA HIS A 4 -7.60 3.63 11.51
C HIS A 4 -7.30 4.22 10.13
N THR A 5 -7.43 3.41 9.07
CA THR A 5 -7.25 3.90 7.69
C THR A 5 -8.34 4.91 7.32
N LEU A 6 -9.61 4.60 7.60
CA LEU A 6 -10.73 5.51 7.29
C LEU A 6 -10.62 6.85 8.00
N LEU A 7 -10.31 6.84 9.31
CA LEU A 7 -10.14 8.05 10.10
C LEU A 7 -8.95 8.89 9.60
N THR A 8 -7.86 8.23 9.19
CA THR A 8 -6.70 8.92 8.61
C THR A 8 -7.07 9.57 7.28
N VAL A 9 -7.76 8.85 6.40
CA VAL A 9 -8.23 9.38 5.10
C VAL A 9 -9.15 10.59 5.30
N GLU A 10 -10.12 10.51 6.21
CA GLU A 10 -11.00 11.62 6.54
C GLU A 10 -10.22 12.83 7.10
N CYS A 11 -9.26 12.58 7.98
CA CYS A 11 -8.39 13.59 8.58
C CYS A 11 -7.56 14.34 7.53
N LEU A 12 -7.01 13.63 6.54
CA LEU A 12 -6.24 14.19 5.42
C LEU A 12 -7.14 15.00 4.48
N ARG A 13 -8.32 14.48 4.13
CA ARG A 13 -9.32 15.17 3.30
C ARG A 13 -9.78 16.49 3.90
N ARG A 14 -10.06 16.52 5.21
CA ARG A 14 -10.46 17.74 5.92
C ARG A 14 -9.38 18.83 5.96
N ARG A 15 -8.14 18.49 5.62
CA ARG A 15 -6.98 19.39 5.55
C ARG A 15 -6.54 19.68 4.13
N ASP A 16 -7.35 19.25 3.14
CA ASP A 16 -7.03 19.37 1.71
C ASP A 16 -5.67 18.74 1.34
N ILE A 17 -5.25 17.70 2.07
CA ILE A 17 -4.01 16.98 1.77
C ILE A 17 -4.31 15.94 0.69
N PRO A 18 -3.67 16.01 -0.49
CA PRO A 18 -3.87 15.04 -1.57
C PRO A 18 -3.46 13.64 -1.14
N ILE A 19 -4.30 12.65 -1.46
CA ILE A 19 -4.02 11.24 -1.18
C ILE A 19 -3.86 10.53 -2.53
N VAL A 20 -2.63 10.11 -2.81
CA VAL A 20 -2.26 9.41 -4.04
C VAL A 20 -2.88 8.01 -4.12
N GLY A 21 -2.96 7.32 -2.99
CA GLY A 21 -3.51 5.97 -2.90
C GLY A 21 -3.17 5.31 -1.57
N VAL A 22 -3.43 4.01 -1.47
CA VAL A 22 -3.16 3.20 -0.28
C VAL A 22 -2.23 2.04 -0.64
N LEU A 23 -1.26 1.78 0.24
CA LEU A 23 -0.38 0.62 0.20
C LEU A 23 -0.68 -0.25 1.42
N PHE A 24 -0.91 -1.54 1.23
CA PHE A 24 -1.13 -2.47 2.34
C PHE A 24 0.15 -3.19 2.69
N ASN A 25 0.50 -3.20 3.97
CA ASN A 25 1.68 -3.90 4.47
C ASN A 25 1.26 -5.19 5.19
N SER A 26 2.04 -6.25 4.98
CA SER A 26 1.90 -7.56 5.63
C SER A 26 3.01 -7.72 6.68
N PRO A 27 2.88 -7.16 7.89
CA PRO A 27 3.97 -7.16 8.86
C PRO A 27 4.23 -8.53 9.48
N THR A 28 3.36 -9.52 9.25
CA THR A 28 3.46 -10.87 9.81
C THR A 28 3.57 -11.90 8.70
N ALA A 29 4.31 -12.99 8.96
CA ALA A 29 4.34 -14.14 8.07
C ALA A 29 2.92 -14.61 7.72
N PRO A 30 2.69 -15.11 6.48
CA PRO A 30 1.36 -15.50 6.05
C PRO A 30 0.80 -16.61 6.96
N ALA A 31 -0.23 -16.26 7.72
CA ALA A 31 -1.24 -17.21 8.15
C ALA A 31 -2.37 -17.17 7.11
N ASP A 32 -3.06 -18.30 6.94
CA ASP A 32 -4.15 -18.48 5.97
C ASP A 32 -5.36 -17.61 6.36
N ASN A 33 -5.28 -16.31 6.07
CA ASN A 33 -6.22 -15.32 6.58
C ASN A 33 -7.06 -14.73 5.44
N ALA A 34 -8.15 -15.43 5.11
CA ALA A 34 -9.18 -14.96 4.18
C ALA A 34 -9.67 -13.53 4.51
N ASP A 35 -9.73 -13.19 5.81
CA ASP A 35 -10.19 -11.90 6.36
C ASP A 35 -9.45 -10.65 5.82
N ARG A 36 -8.22 -10.84 5.32
CA ARG A 36 -7.42 -9.73 4.81
C ARG A 36 -7.99 -9.16 3.51
N HIS A 37 -8.42 -10.03 2.59
CA HIS A 37 -8.95 -9.58 1.31
C HIS A 37 -10.23 -8.74 1.51
N ASP A 38 -11.05 -9.10 2.50
CA ASP A 38 -12.24 -8.33 2.88
C ASP A 38 -11.91 -6.96 3.47
N THR A 39 -10.84 -6.88 4.27
CA THR A 39 -10.35 -5.62 4.83
C THR A 39 -9.93 -4.66 3.72
N ILE A 40 -9.13 -5.13 2.75
CA ILE A 40 -8.63 -4.31 1.63
C ILE A 40 -9.80 -3.83 0.77
N ARG A 41 -10.70 -4.73 0.37
CA ARG A 41 -11.88 -4.38 -0.43
C ARG A 41 -12.76 -3.35 0.26
N THR A 42 -13.01 -3.51 1.55
CA THR A 42 -13.82 -2.57 2.34
C THR A 42 -13.21 -1.18 2.35
N ILE A 43 -11.90 -1.07 2.63
CA ILE A 43 -11.20 0.20 2.67
C ILE A 43 -11.24 0.89 1.29
N LEU A 44 -10.90 0.17 0.22
CA LEU A 44 -10.90 0.77 -1.12
C LEU A 44 -12.30 1.23 -1.53
N ARG A 45 -13.34 0.42 -1.26
CA ARG A 45 -14.73 0.76 -1.56
C ARG A 45 -15.20 2.02 -0.82
N TRP A 46 -14.89 2.15 0.47
CA TRP A 46 -15.38 3.28 1.27
C TRP A 46 -14.53 4.54 1.11
N THR A 47 -13.24 4.40 0.83
CA THR A 47 -12.35 5.55 0.60
C THR A 47 -12.41 6.03 -0.84
N GLY A 48 -12.68 5.16 -1.83
CA GLY A 48 -12.55 5.48 -3.25
C GLY A 48 -11.09 5.69 -3.68
N LEU A 49 -10.13 5.34 -2.84
CA LEU A 49 -8.70 5.46 -3.16
C LEU A 49 -8.24 4.30 -4.02
N ARG A 50 -7.22 4.57 -4.83
CA ARG A 50 -6.50 3.56 -5.59
C ARG A 50 -5.63 2.69 -4.68
N LEU A 51 -5.56 1.40 -4.98
CA LEU A 51 -4.51 0.51 -4.47
C LEU A 51 -3.19 0.73 -5.23
N ILE A 52 -2.13 1.09 -4.51
CA ILE A 52 -0.78 1.22 -5.05
C ILE A 52 -0.04 -0.12 -5.06
N GLY A 53 -0.37 -0.99 -4.11
CA GLY A 53 0.23 -2.31 -3.99
C GLY A 53 0.04 -2.95 -2.62
N GLU A 54 0.60 -4.15 -2.49
CA GLU A 54 0.57 -4.93 -1.25
C GLU A 54 1.97 -5.42 -0.90
N LEU A 55 2.64 -4.82 0.07
CA LEU A 55 3.92 -5.30 0.55
C LEU A 55 3.74 -6.64 1.27
N PRO A 56 4.33 -7.73 0.78
CA PRO A 56 4.30 -9.02 1.47
C PRO A 56 5.22 -9.00 2.69
N TYR A 57 5.13 -10.02 3.53
CA TYR A 57 6.01 -10.15 4.68
C TYR A 57 7.47 -10.27 4.25
N GLY A 58 8.33 -9.39 4.77
CA GLY A 58 9.76 -9.41 4.52
C GLY A 58 10.49 -10.24 5.58
N HIS A 59 11.20 -11.28 5.17
CA HIS A 59 11.92 -12.14 6.11
C HIS A 59 13.30 -11.55 6.46
N GLY A 60 13.53 -11.18 7.71
CA GLY A 60 14.85 -10.75 8.19
C GLY A 60 15.28 -9.37 7.68
N LEU A 61 14.33 -8.48 7.37
CA LEU A 61 14.63 -7.09 7.08
C LEU A 61 15.12 -6.38 8.37
N PRO A 62 16.10 -5.46 8.27
CA PRO A 62 16.71 -4.95 7.04
C PRO A 62 17.88 -5.79 6.48
N GLN A 63 18.39 -6.79 7.20
CA GLN A 63 19.62 -7.52 6.83
C GLN A 63 19.51 -8.27 5.49
N THR A 64 18.31 -8.64 5.08
CA THR A 64 18.03 -9.35 3.82
C THR A 64 17.63 -8.44 2.66
N TRP A 65 17.73 -7.12 2.81
CA TRP A 65 17.24 -6.15 1.82
C TRP A 65 17.71 -6.45 0.40
N ASP A 66 19.00 -6.69 0.19
CA ASP A 66 19.55 -6.92 -1.16
C ASP A 66 18.92 -8.13 -1.86
N ARG A 67 18.49 -9.15 -1.10
CA ARG A 67 17.82 -10.34 -1.62
C ARG A 67 16.31 -10.13 -1.79
N GLU A 68 15.70 -9.40 -0.87
CA GLU A 68 14.23 -9.25 -0.81
C GLU A 68 13.71 -8.07 -1.65
N ARG A 69 14.54 -7.07 -1.97
CA ARG A 69 14.10 -5.82 -2.62
C ARG A 69 13.31 -6.06 -3.89
N SER A 70 13.79 -6.94 -4.78
CA SER A 70 13.15 -7.17 -6.09
C SER A 70 11.77 -7.81 -5.91
N ARG A 71 11.65 -8.72 -4.93
CA ARG A 71 10.38 -9.35 -4.57
C ARG A 71 9.40 -8.34 -4.00
N LEU A 72 9.83 -7.46 -3.10
CA LEU A 72 8.98 -6.41 -2.52
C LEU A 72 8.53 -5.40 -3.57
N MET A 73 9.46 -4.96 -4.44
CA MET A 73 9.18 -4.02 -5.52
C MET A 73 8.17 -4.59 -6.54
N ALA A 74 8.20 -5.90 -6.81
CA ALA A 74 7.24 -6.54 -7.71
C ALA A 74 5.77 -6.45 -7.23
N HIS A 75 5.53 -6.11 -5.97
CA HIS A 75 4.18 -5.97 -5.42
C HIS A 75 3.70 -4.50 -5.34
N ILE A 76 4.49 -3.56 -5.86
CA ILE A 76 4.18 -2.14 -5.89
C ILE A 76 4.18 -1.67 -7.35
N ASP A 77 3.13 -0.99 -7.77
CA ASP A 77 3.12 -0.27 -9.04
C ASP A 77 3.91 1.05 -8.90
N ILE A 78 5.24 0.94 -8.93
CA ILE A 78 6.16 2.07 -8.73
C ILE A 78 5.98 3.11 -9.84
N GLN A 79 5.78 2.67 -11.08
CA GLN A 79 5.61 3.59 -12.20
C GLN A 79 4.37 4.45 -11.99
N ALA A 80 3.24 3.84 -11.68
CA ALA A 80 2.02 4.60 -11.53
C ALA A 80 2.00 5.44 -10.23
N LEU A 81 2.75 5.03 -9.21
CA LEU A 81 3.05 5.89 -8.06
C LEU A 81 3.81 7.14 -8.50
N LEU A 82 4.89 6.99 -9.27
CA LEU A 82 5.67 8.13 -9.78
C LEU A 82 4.82 9.06 -10.65
N GLU A 83 4.00 8.50 -11.55
CA GLU A 83 3.10 9.28 -12.41
C GLU A 83 2.11 10.11 -11.60
N SER A 84 1.57 9.56 -10.51
CA SER A 84 0.60 10.24 -9.65
C SER A 84 1.16 11.45 -8.89
N VAL A 85 2.48 11.51 -8.70
CA VAL A 85 3.18 12.65 -8.06
C VAL A 85 3.90 13.53 -9.09
N GLY A 86 3.64 13.33 -10.38
CA GLY A 86 4.17 14.19 -11.46
C GLY A 86 5.56 13.80 -11.96
N PHE A 87 6.12 12.68 -11.53
CA PHE A 87 7.35 12.14 -12.12
C PHE A 87 7.00 11.34 -13.37
N ARG A 88 7.35 11.89 -14.55
CA ARG A 88 7.35 11.13 -15.80
C ARG A 88 8.73 10.49 -15.97
N THR A 89 8.81 9.17 -15.91
CA THR A 89 10.01 8.44 -16.30
C THR A 89 10.24 8.70 -17.79
N MET A 90 11.34 9.38 -18.15
CA MET A 90 11.75 9.47 -19.55
C MET A 90 12.14 8.08 -20.01
N ALA A 91 11.57 7.66 -21.13
CA ALA A 91 11.81 6.39 -21.81
C ALA A 91 13.31 6.15 -22.09
#